data_AF-A0A1I1LCS3-F1
#
_entry.id   AF-A0A1I1LCS3-F1
#
_cell.length_a   1.000
_cell.length_b   1.000
_cell.length_c   1.000
_cell.angle_alpha   90.00
_cell.angle_beta   90.00
_cell.angle_gamma   90.00
#
_symmetry.space_group_name_H-M   'P 1'
#
loop_
_entity.id
_entity.type
_entity.pdbx_description
1 polymer ?
#
loop_
_entity_poly.entity_id
_entity_poly.type
_entity_poly.pdbx_seq_one_letter_code
_entity_poly.pdbx_strand_id
1 'polypeptide(L)'
;MMKNYIKHWEEEGYGPWALNKKDGTLIGHIGLNKISDLGEVELLYAIEKESWGMGYASEAAAASVSFAFNTLGLEKLIGLIKHDNDRSRRVLEKAGMTYVKEIRWRGMDLFYYELNCKNPRKDG
;
A
#
# COMPACT_ATOMS: atom_id res chain seq x y z
N MET A 1 -12.06 -11.07 -3.62
CA MET A 1 -10.72 -10.45 -3.53
C MET A 1 -9.98 -10.58 -4.86
N MET A 2 -9.58 -11.78 -5.33
CA MET A 2 -8.78 -11.95 -6.56
C MET A 2 -9.42 -11.36 -7.84
N LYS A 3 -10.73 -11.56 -8.04
CA LYS A 3 -11.48 -10.98 -9.19
C LYS A 3 -11.44 -9.44 -9.20
N ASN A 4 -11.41 -8.82 -8.02
CA ASN A 4 -11.38 -7.36 -7.92
C ASN A 4 -9.98 -6.81 -8.27
N TYR A 5 -8.91 -7.57 -7.99
CA TYR A 5 -7.56 -7.17 -8.37
C TYR A 5 -7.33 -7.25 -9.87
N ILE A 6 -7.81 -8.32 -10.53
CA ILE A 6 -7.72 -8.45 -12.00
C ILE A 6 -8.40 -7.27 -12.67
N LYS A 7 -9.63 -6.96 -12.25
CA LYS A 7 -10.39 -5.82 -12.78
C LYS A 7 -9.66 -4.49 -12.56
N HIS A 8 -9.10 -4.26 -11.37
CA HIS A 8 -8.34 -3.04 -11.09
C HIS A 8 -7.09 -2.91 -11.98
N TRP A 9 -6.38 -4.03 -12.21
CA TRP A 9 -5.25 -4.05 -13.15
C TRP A 9 -5.67 -3.71 -14.58
N GLU A 10 -6.83 -4.22 -15.03
CA GLU A 10 -7.37 -3.92 -16.36
C GLU A 10 -7.80 -2.45 -16.51
N GLU A 11 -8.38 -1.85 -15.46
CA GLU A 11 -8.92 -0.49 -15.50
C GLU A 11 -7.86 0.59 -15.25
N GLU A 12 -6.92 0.36 -14.33
CA GLU A 12 -5.97 1.38 -13.87
C GLU A 12 -4.54 1.15 -14.39
N GLY A 13 -4.23 -0.02 -14.93
CA GLY A 13 -2.88 -0.38 -15.38
C GLY A 13 -1.88 -0.64 -14.24
N TYR A 14 -2.34 -0.62 -12.99
CA TYR A 14 -1.61 -1.00 -11.79
C TYR A 14 -2.53 -1.72 -10.81
N GLY A 15 -1.98 -2.33 -9.77
CA GLY A 15 -2.76 -2.99 -8.72
C GLY A 15 -1.89 -3.70 -7.70
N PRO A 16 -2.48 -4.44 -6.74
CA PRO A 16 -1.72 -5.31 -5.85
C PRO A 16 -1.05 -6.44 -6.64
N TRP A 17 0.23 -6.68 -6.36
CA TRP A 17 0.97 -7.84 -6.85
C TRP A 17 0.86 -9.02 -5.89
N ALA A 18 0.97 -10.23 -6.43
CA ALA A 18 1.32 -11.41 -5.64
C ALA A 18 2.75 -11.26 -5.11
N LEU A 19 2.94 -11.57 -3.83
CA LEU A 19 4.25 -11.56 -3.21
C LEU A 19 4.74 -12.99 -3.05
N ASN A 20 5.80 -13.34 -3.77
CA ASN A 20 6.41 -14.67 -3.71
C ASN A 20 7.82 -14.60 -3.11
N LYS A 21 8.20 -15.65 -2.38
CA LYS A 21 9.61 -15.91 -2.05
C LYS A 21 10.39 -16.28 -3.30
N LYS A 22 11.72 -16.26 -3.21
CA LYS A 22 12.63 -16.67 -4.30
C LYS A 22 12.39 -18.10 -4.79
N ASP A 23 11.93 -18.98 -3.91
CA ASP A 23 11.59 -20.37 -4.22
C ASP A 23 10.20 -20.54 -4.91
N GLY A 24 9.50 -19.44 -5.14
CA GLY A 24 8.17 -19.43 -5.76
C GLY A 24 7.00 -19.55 -4.79
N THR A 25 7.25 -19.72 -3.48
CA THR A 25 6.18 -19.78 -2.47
C THR A 25 5.43 -18.46 -2.40
N LEU A 26 4.13 -18.48 -2.68
CA LEU A 26 3.23 -17.34 -2.47
C LEU A 26 3.07 -17.06 -0.97
N ILE A 27 3.33 -15.83 -0.55
CA ILE A 27 3.29 -15.40 0.85
C ILE A 27 2.33 -14.24 1.11
N GLY A 28 1.58 -13.82 0.10
CA GLY A 28 0.56 -12.79 0.24
C GLY A 28 0.50 -11.86 -0.97
N HIS A 29 0.12 -10.62 -0.71
CA HIS A 29 0.01 -9.59 -1.74
C HIS A 29 0.35 -8.21 -1.16
N ILE A 30 0.81 -7.33 -2.05
CA ILE A 30 1.16 -5.95 -1.73
C ILE A 30 1.12 -5.12 -3.00
N GLY A 31 0.71 -3.86 -2.90
CA GLY A 31 0.81 -2.91 -3.98
C GLY A 31 -0.15 -1.76 -3.82
N LEU A 32 -0.55 -1.19 -4.94
CA LEU A 32 -1.34 0.03 -4.99
C LEU A 32 -2.80 -0.30 -5.27
N ASN A 33 -3.71 0.29 -4.50
CA ASN A 33 -5.14 0.08 -4.63
C ASN A 33 -5.85 1.44 -4.65
N LYS A 34 -6.52 1.76 -5.75
CA LYS A 34 -7.33 2.97 -5.86
C LYS A 34 -8.61 2.80 -5.05
N ILE A 35 -8.83 3.71 -4.12
CA ILE A 35 -10.06 3.80 -3.33
C ILE A 35 -10.91 4.93 -3.90
N SER A 36 -11.74 4.60 -4.89
CA SER A 36 -12.56 5.58 -5.62
C SER A 36 -13.43 6.44 -4.70
N ASP A 37 -14.01 5.86 -3.64
CA ASP A 37 -14.85 6.57 -2.67
C ASP A 37 -14.09 7.66 -1.89
N LEU A 38 -12.77 7.52 -1.76
CA LEU A 38 -11.90 8.51 -1.11
C LEU A 38 -11.16 9.40 -2.11
N GLY A 39 -11.11 9.00 -3.39
CA GLY A 39 -10.28 9.67 -4.40
C GLY A 39 -8.78 9.48 -4.17
N GLU A 40 -8.39 8.42 -3.47
CA GLU A 40 -7.01 8.19 -3.00
C GLU A 40 -6.43 6.88 -3.53
N VAL A 41 -5.10 6.78 -3.60
CA VAL A 41 -4.38 5.52 -3.86
C VAL A 41 -3.73 5.02 -2.57
N GLU A 42 -4.10 3.83 -2.16
CA GLU A 42 -3.64 3.18 -0.93
C GLU A 42 -2.47 2.22 -1.20
N LEU A 43 -1.47 2.23 -0.31
CA LEU A 43 -0.51 1.14 -0.18
C LEU A 43 -1.13 -0.01 0.63
N LEU A 44 -1.68 -1.00 -0.08
CA LEU A 44 -2.38 -2.15 0.48
C LEU A 44 -1.45 -3.36 0.58
N TYR A 45 -1.52 -4.14 1.66
CA TYR A 45 -0.84 -5.43 1.76
C TYR A 45 -1.46 -6.38 2.78
N ALA A 46 -1.24 -7.67 2.56
CA ALA A 46 -1.42 -8.73 3.54
C ALA A 46 -0.37 -9.82 3.29
N ILE A 47 0.27 -10.30 4.36
CA ILE A 47 1.31 -11.32 4.30
C ILE A 47 0.98 -12.44 5.28
N GLU A 48 1.25 -13.67 4.88
CA GLU A 48 1.09 -14.87 5.72
C GLU A 48 1.90 -14.77 7.01
N LYS A 49 1.30 -15.26 8.10
CA LYS A 49 1.82 -15.07 9.47
C LYS A 49 3.21 -15.68 9.65
N GLU A 50 3.48 -16.80 8.99
CA GLU A 50 4.73 -17.54 9.00
C GLU A 50 5.87 -16.74 8.33
N SER A 51 5.54 -15.74 7.53
CA SER A 51 6.49 -14.87 6.84
C SER A 51 6.66 -13.50 7.52
N TRP A 52 6.06 -13.29 8.70
CA TRP A 52 6.20 -12.06 9.46
C TRP A 52 7.60 -11.93 10.11
N GLY A 53 8.06 -10.69 10.29
CA GLY A 53 9.34 -10.41 10.95
C GLY A 53 10.58 -10.65 10.09
N MET A 54 10.41 -11.13 8.86
CA MET A 54 11.51 -11.44 7.91
C MET A 54 11.85 -10.28 6.95
N GLY A 55 11.20 -9.12 7.08
CA GLY A 55 11.47 -7.95 6.25
C GLY A 55 10.70 -7.85 4.93
N TYR A 56 10.02 -8.92 4.49
CA TYR A 56 9.30 -8.95 3.21
C TYR A 56 8.29 -7.81 3.03
N ALA A 57 7.52 -7.49 4.07
CA ALA A 57 6.55 -6.38 4.01
C ALA A 57 7.22 -5.03 3.75
N SER A 58 8.33 -4.76 4.45
CA SER A 58 9.04 -3.49 4.34
C SER A 58 9.75 -3.35 2.99
N GLU A 59 10.37 -4.42 2.50
CA GLU A 59 11.01 -4.44 1.18
C GLU A 59 9.98 -4.17 0.06
N ALA A 60 8.88 -4.91 0.08
CA ALA A 60 7.86 -4.78 -0.95
C ALA A 60 7.05 -3.47 -0.83
N ALA A 61 6.88 -2.93 0.38
CA ALA A 61 6.31 -1.60 0.58
C ALA A 61 7.21 -0.51 -0.05
N ALA A 62 8.52 -0.56 0.19
CA ALA A 62 9.46 0.38 -0.41
C ALA A 62 9.45 0.30 -1.94
N ALA A 63 9.41 -0.91 -2.51
CA ALA A 63 9.29 -1.11 -3.95
C ALA A 63 7.97 -0.53 -4.51
N SER A 64 6.85 -0.73 -3.81
CA SER A 64 5.54 -0.20 -4.19
C SER A 64 5.49 1.33 -4.17
N VAL A 65 6.09 1.96 -3.15
CA VAL A 65 6.24 3.41 -3.05
C VAL A 65 7.10 3.96 -4.20
N SER A 66 8.22 3.30 -4.50
CA SER A 66 9.07 3.68 -5.63
C SER A 66 8.30 3.61 -6.94
N PHE A 67 7.54 2.54 -7.17
CA PHE A 67 6.71 2.39 -8.37
C PHE A 67 5.65 3.49 -8.48
N ALA A 68 4.94 3.81 -7.38
CA ALA A 68 3.94 4.86 -7.34
C ALA A 68 4.48 6.22 -7.81
N PHE A 69 5.63 6.63 -7.28
CA PHE A 69 6.16 7.96 -7.56
C PHE A 69 7.00 8.03 -8.83
N ASN A 70 7.84 7.01 -9.09
CA ASN A 70 8.77 7.05 -10.21
C ASN A 70 8.13 6.57 -11.51
N THR A 71 7.23 5.58 -11.45
CA THR A 71 6.59 5.01 -12.64
C THR A 71 5.23 5.63 -12.90
N LEU A 72 4.34 5.63 -11.91
CA LEU A 72 2.98 6.17 -12.08
C LEU A 72 2.92 7.70 -11.98
N GLY A 73 3.92 8.34 -11.39
CA GLY A 73 3.94 9.80 -11.21
C GLY A 73 2.91 10.30 -10.19
N LEU A 74 2.47 9.45 -9.25
CA LEU A 74 1.54 9.86 -8.20
C LEU A 74 2.19 10.92 -7.30
N GLU A 75 1.41 11.89 -6.84
CA GLU A 75 1.89 12.91 -5.91
C GLU A 75 1.76 12.47 -4.45
N LYS A 76 0.84 11.55 -4.17
CA LYS A 76 0.50 11.11 -2.83
C LYS A 76 0.09 9.64 -2.80
N LEU A 77 0.46 8.98 -1.71
CA LEU A 77 -0.10 7.69 -1.28
C LEU A 77 -0.68 7.79 0.11
N ILE A 78 -1.70 6.97 0.37
CA ILE A 78 -2.30 6.82 1.69
C ILE A 78 -2.09 5.41 2.23
N GLY A 79 -2.23 5.24 3.53
CA GLY A 79 -2.28 3.93 4.18
C GLY A 79 -3.34 3.91 5.27
N LEU A 80 -4.21 2.89 5.26
CA LEU A 80 -5.29 2.75 6.21
C LEU A 80 -5.06 1.55 7.13
N ILE A 81 -4.92 1.79 8.43
CA ILE A 81 -4.57 0.74 9.39
C ILE A 81 -5.56 0.71 10.55
N LYS A 82 -6.04 -0.50 10.90
CA LYS A 82 -6.83 -0.71 12.14
C LYS A 82 -6.00 -0.40 13.37
N HIS A 83 -6.63 0.14 14.40
CA HIS A 83 -5.95 0.63 15.60
C HIS A 83 -5.12 -0.45 16.32
N ASP A 84 -5.54 -1.71 16.26
CA ASP A 84 -4.89 -2.86 16.87
C ASP A 84 -3.72 -3.46 16.06
N ASN A 85 -3.44 -2.93 14.87
CA ASN A 85 -2.44 -3.49 13.96
C ASN A 85 -1.09 -2.75 13.98
N ASP A 86 -0.43 -2.81 15.14
CA ASP A 86 0.90 -2.24 15.40
C ASP A 86 1.98 -2.70 14.41
N ARG A 87 1.89 -3.94 13.90
CA ARG A 87 2.85 -4.47 12.93
C ARG A 87 2.75 -3.71 11.62
N SER A 88 1.53 -3.48 11.16
CA SER A 88 1.31 -2.76 9.92
C SER A 88 1.68 -1.28 10.03
N ARG A 89 1.43 -0.64 11.17
CA ARG A 89 1.89 0.75 11.42
C ARG A 89 3.40 0.87 11.20
N ARG A 90 4.19 -0.03 11.79
CA ARG A 90 5.65 -0.04 11.63
C ARG A 90 6.11 -0.23 10.19
N VAL A 91 5.36 -0.97 9.37
CA VAL A 91 5.69 -1.13 7.94
C VAL A 91 5.45 0.19 7.19
N LEU A 92 4.33 0.87 7.42
CA LEU A 92 4.03 2.16 6.81
C LEU A 92 5.05 3.23 7.23
N GLU A 93 5.37 3.31 8.51
CA GLU A 93 6.38 4.25 9.03
C GLU A 93 7.76 4.00 8.42
N LYS A 94 8.18 2.72 8.28
CA LYS A 94 9.43 2.36 7.59
C LYS A 94 9.41 2.68 6.10
N ALA A 95 8.24 2.66 5.47
CA ALA A 95 8.06 3.12 4.09
C ALA A 95 8.07 4.66 3.97
N GLY A 96 8.19 5.38 5.09
CA GLY A 96 8.25 6.84 5.15
C GLY A 96 6.89 7.52 5.31
N MET A 97 5.81 6.76 5.46
CA MET A 97 4.48 7.34 5.66
C MET A 97 4.32 7.89 7.07
N THR A 98 3.59 8.99 7.20
CA THR A 98 3.34 9.68 8.46
C THR A 98 1.87 9.60 8.85
N TYR A 99 1.59 9.36 10.13
CA TYR A 99 0.23 9.45 10.66
C TYR A 99 -0.31 10.88 10.50
N VAL A 100 -1.57 11.00 10.07
CA VAL A 100 -2.25 12.29 9.89
C VAL A 100 -3.45 12.41 10.82
N LYS A 101 -4.35 11.42 10.80
CA LYS A 101 -5.63 11.47 11.55
C LYS A 101 -6.26 10.10 11.71
N GLU A 102 -7.28 10.04 12.56
CA GLU A 102 -8.24 8.93 12.59
C GLU A 102 -9.38 9.23 11.62
N ILE A 103 -9.87 8.20 10.93
CA ILE A 103 -11.07 8.27 10.09
C ILE A 103 -12.00 7.10 10.39
N ARG A 104 -13.30 7.31 10.16
CA ARG A 104 -14.28 6.21 10.11
C ARG A 104 -14.61 5.92 8.65
N TRP A 105 -14.18 4.78 8.13
CA TRP A 105 -14.44 4.38 6.76
C TRP A 105 -14.97 2.95 6.69
N ARG A 106 -16.07 2.76 5.95
CA ARG A 106 -16.81 1.49 5.84
C ARG A 106 -17.15 0.86 7.20
N GLY A 107 -17.50 1.70 8.17
CA GLY A 107 -17.87 1.29 9.53
C GLY A 107 -16.70 0.91 10.44
N MET A 108 -15.45 1.09 10.00
CA MET A 108 -14.24 0.84 10.80
C MET A 108 -13.55 2.15 11.16
N ASP A 109 -13.05 2.23 12.39
CA ASP A 109 -12.16 3.31 12.82
C ASP A 109 -10.72 2.92 12.46
N LEU A 110 -10.05 3.81 11.72
CA LEU A 110 -8.77 3.55 11.06
C LEU A 110 -7.82 4.73 11.25
N PHE A 111 -6.55 4.42 11.46
CA PHE A 111 -5.48 5.40 11.32
C PHE A 111 -5.20 5.65 9.85
N TYR A 112 -5.18 6.93 9.48
CA TYR A 112 -4.88 7.42 8.15
C TYR A 112 -3.45 7.95 8.11
N TYR A 113 -2.62 7.33 7.27
CA TYR A 113 -1.25 7.71 6.99
C TYR A 113 -1.15 8.31 5.60
N GLU A 114 -0.22 9.24 5.42
CA GLU A 114 0.11 9.82 4.11
C GLU A 114 1.61 9.74 3.83
N LEU A 115 1.94 9.64 2.55
CA LEU A 115 3.27 9.90 2.03
C LEU A 115 3.15 10.73 0.76
N ASN A 116 3.80 11.89 0.75
CA ASN A 116 3.85 12.77 -0.41
C ASN A 116 5.15 12.55 -1.18
N CYS A 117 5.08 12.65 -2.51
CA CYS A 117 6.26 12.62 -3.36
C CYS A 117 7.17 13.80 -3.01
N LYS A 118 8.47 13.54 -2.81
CA LYS A 118 9.44 14.59 -2.45
C LYS A 118 9.72 15.57 -3.59
N ASN A 119 9.51 15.14 -4.84
CA ASN A 119 9.65 15.94 -6.04
C ASN A 119 8.39 15.74 -6.90
N PRO A 120 7.26 16.39 -6.59
CA PRO A 120 6.10 16.36 -7.47
C PRO A 120 6.54 16.89 -8.84
N ARG A 121 6.13 16.23 -9.93
CA ARG A 121 6.35 16.79 -11.26
C ARG A 121 5.62 18.12 -11.28
N LYS A 122 6.38 19.22 -11.32
CA LYS A 122 5.81 20.53 -11.63
C LYS A 122 5.53 20.50 -13.13
N ASP A 123 4.35 20.02 -13.48
CA ASP A 123 3.86 20.20 -14.84
C ASP A 123 3.70 21.72 -15.05
N GLY A 124 4.46 22.25 -16.02
CA GLY A 124 4.45 23.66 -16.44
C GLY A 124 3.48 23.93 -17.57
#